data_AF-A0A535CVL2-F1
#
_entry.id   AF-A0A535CVL2-F1
#
_cell.length_a   1.000
_cell.length_b   1.000
_cell.length_c   1.000
_cell.angle_alpha   90.00
_cell.angle_beta   90.00
_cell.angle_gamma   90.00
#
_symmetry.space_group_name_H-M   'P 1'
#
loop_
_entity.id
_entity.type
_entity.pdbx_description
1 polymer ?
#
loop_
_entity_poly.entity_id
_entity_poly.type
_entity_poly.pdbx_seq_one_letter_code
_entity_poly.pdbx_strand_id
1 'polypeptide(L)'
;MTYRALIPVKSLSEAKSRLATHLALHERENLVLDMLQHVLQVLRDSNVLEQIAVVSPDQRVLRQAQAWGAQAVVEEIPGHNEALNA
;
A
#
# COMPACT_ATOMS: atom_id res chain seq x y z
N MET A 1 -21.62 2.80 13.05
CA MET A 1 -20.19 3.15 13.14
C MET A 1 -19.61 3.07 11.74
N THR A 2 -18.81 4.05 11.36
CA THR A 2 -18.22 4.12 10.02
C THR A 2 -16.74 3.79 10.14
N TYR A 3 -16.28 2.76 9.44
CA TYR A 3 -14.89 2.33 9.46
C TYR A 3 -14.20 2.65 8.14
N ARG A 4 -12.95 3.08 8.22
CA ARG A 4 -12.08 3.35 7.07
C ARG A 4 -10.75 2.64 7.29
N ALA A 5 -10.12 2.21 6.20
CA ALA A 5 -8.79 1.63 6.24
C ALA A 5 -7.78 2.56 5.56
N LEU A 6 -6.63 2.75 6.19
CA LEU A 6 -5.49 3.47 5.65
C LEU A 6 -4.29 2.51 5.63
N ILE A 7 -3.73 2.28 4.44
CA ILE A 7 -2.67 1.30 4.21
C ILE A 7 -1.40 2.04 3.79
N PRO A 8 -0.40 2.17 4.68
CA PRO A 8 0.88 2.75 4.32
C PRO A 8 1.73 1.76 3.54
N VAL A 9 2.30 2.21 2.43
CA VAL A 9 3.20 1.42 1.58
C VAL A 9 4.42 2.26 1.24
N LYS A 10 5.60 1.80 1.66
CA LYS A 10 6.88 2.46 1.35
C LYS A 10 7.25 2.34 -0.13
N SER A 11 8.31 3.06 -0.52
CA SER A 11 8.90 2.94 -1.84
C SER A 11 9.24 1.49 -2.20
N LEU A 12 8.92 1.09 -3.44
CA LEU A 12 9.23 -0.25 -3.95
C LEU A 12 10.75 -0.50 -3.98
N SER A 13 11.55 0.56 -4.16
CA SER A 13 13.02 0.47 -4.08
C SER A 13 13.55 0.00 -2.71
N GLU A 14 12.78 0.24 -1.65
CA GLU A 14 13.11 -0.15 -0.27
C GLU A 14 12.39 -1.44 0.17
N ALA A 15 11.66 -2.07 -0.76
CA ALA A 15 10.78 -3.19 -0.47
C ALA A 15 11.52 -4.37 0.14
N LYS A 16 10.98 -4.86 1.27
CA LYS A 16 11.33 -6.14 1.89
C LYS A 16 12.85 -6.38 1.93
N SER A 17 13.62 -5.39 2.37
CA SER A 17 15.09 -5.43 2.39
C SER A 17 15.66 -6.68 3.08
N ARG A 18 14.97 -7.23 4.09
CA ARG A 18 15.32 -8.49 4.75
C ARG A 18 15.24 -9.74 3.85
N LEU A 19 14.55 -9.66 2.71
CA LEU A 19 14.47 -10.71 1.70
C LEU A 19 15.50 -10.53 0.57
N ALA A 20 16.35 -9.50 0.60
CA ALA A 20 17.29 -9.22 -0.48
C ALA A 20 18.33 -10.33 -0.72
N THR A 21 18.56 -11.20 0.27
CA THR A 21 19.42 -12.40 0.14
C THR A 21 18.75 -13.55 -0.63
N HIS A 22 17.44 -13.49 -0.82
CA HIS A 22 16.64 -14.57 -1.42
C HIS A 22 15.92 -14.12 -2.70
N LEU A 23 15.67 -12.82 -2.86
CA LEU A 23 14.89 -12.25 -3.94
C LEU A 23 15.60 -11.02 -4.53
N ALA A 24 15.69 -10.98 -5.85
CA ALA A 24 16.11 -9.81 -6.60
C ALA A 24 15.15 -8.64 -6.32
N LEU A 25 15.57 -7.41 -6.65
CA LEU A 25 14.77 -6.22 -6.42
C LEU A 25 13.37 -6.34 -7.07
N HIS A 26 13.31 -6.67 -8.37
CA HIS A 26 12.04 -6.79 -9.10
C HIS A 26 11.09 -7.83 -8.49
N GLU A 27 11.62 -8.94 -7.95
CA GLU A 27 10.82 -9.96 -7.26
C GLU A 27 10.24 -9.42 -5.95
N ARG A 28 11.01 -8.61 -5.21
CA ARG A 28 10.54 -7.93 -3.99
C ARG A 28 9.50 -6.86 -4.28
N GLU A 29 9.66 -6.12 -5.38
CA GLU A 29 8.67 -5.13 -5.83
C GLU A 29 7.34 -5.82 -6.17
N ASN A 30 7.40 -6.89 -6.98
CA ASN A 30 6.23 -7.66 -7.36
C ASN A 30 5.55 -8.28 -6.13
N LEU A 31 6.33 -8.85 -5.20
CA LEU A 31 5.80 -9.38 -3.95
C LEU A 31 5.05 -8.32 -3.12
N VAL A 32 5.55 -7.08 -3.04
CA VAL A 32 4.84 -6.00 -2.34
C VAL A 32 3.53 -5.66 -3.04
N LEU A 33 3.53 -5.57 -4.37
CA LEU A 33 2.33 -5.28 -5.14
C LEU A 33 1.28 -6.40 -5.02
N ASP A 34 1.68 -7.67 -5.14
CA ASP A 34 0.78 -8.82 -4.98
C ASP A 34 0.16 -8.87 -3.58
N MET A 35 0.97 -8.60 -2.55
CA MET A 35 0.49 -8.51 -1.18
C MET A 35 -0.49 -7.34 -1.00
N LEU A 36 -0.18 -6.17 -1.56
CA LEU A 36 -1.07 -5.01 -1.48
C LEU A 36 -2.41 -5.30 -2.18
N GLN A 37 -2.37 -5.88 -3.38
CA GLN A 37 -3.58 -6.27 -4.11
C GLN A 37 -4.45 -7.19 -3.28
N HIS A 38 -3.85 -8.20 -2.67
CA HIS A 38 -4.55 -9.16 -1.82
C HIS A 38 -5.19 -8.47 -0.61
N VAL A 39 -4.47 -7.57 0.07
CA VAL A 39 -5.02 -6.80 1.20
C VAL A 39 -6.21 -5.98 0.76
N LEU A 40 -6.11 -5.23 -0.35
CA LEU A 40 -7.22 -4.42 -0.85
C LEU A 40 -8.43 -5.28 -1.22
N GLN A 41 -8.21 -6.44 -1.83
CA GLN A 41 -9.28 -7.38 -2.18
C GLN A 41 -10.01 -7.86 -0.91
N VAL A 42 -9.28 -8.35 0.10
CA VAL A 42 -9.86 -8.84 1.36
C VAL A 42 -10.62 -7.73 2.11
N LEU A 43 -10.06 -6.52 2.15
CA LEU A 43 -10.71 -5.38 2.81
C LEU A 43 -12.01 -4.99 2.11
N ARG A 44 -12.04 -5.01 0.77
CA ARG A 44 -13.26 -4.76 -0.01
C ARG A 44 -14.31 -5.84 0.20
N ASP A 45 -13.92 -7.11 0.17
CA ASP A 45 -14.83 -8.24 0.33
C ASP A 45 -15.46 -8.31 1.73
N SER A 46 -14.85 -7.66 2.73
CA SER A 46 -15.43 -7.54 4.07
C SER A 46 -16.78 -6.80 4.09
N ASN A 47 -17.02 -5.88 3.14
CA ASN A 47 -18.19 -4.98 3.13
C ASN A 47 -18.41 -4.18 4.43
N VAL A 48 -17.39 -4.04 5.29
CA VAL A 48 -17.47 -3.29 6.56
C VAL A 48 -16.96 -1.85 6.42
N LEU A 49 -16.13 -1.59 5.41
CA LEU A 49 -15.42 -0.34 5.25
C LEU A 49 -16.15 0.59 4.28
N GLU A 50 -16.32 1.85 4.67
CA GLU A 50 -16.82 2.91 3.78
C GLU A 50 -15.77 3.29 2.74
N GLN A 51 -14.50 3.25 3.13
CA GLN A 51 -13.40 3.74 2.30
C GLN A 51 -12.09 3.02 2.62
N ILE A 52 -11.28 2.84 1.58
CA ILE A 52 -9.93 2.28 1.65
C ILE A 52 -8.98 3.26 0.95
N ALA A 53 -7.94 3.69 1.65
CA ALA A 53 -6.91 4.58 1.12
C ALA A 53 -5.53 3.93 1.27
N VAL A 54 -4.68 4.12 0.25
CA VAL A 54 -3.27 3.74 0.26
C VAL A 54 -2.44 5.01 0.27
N VAL A 55 -1.56 5.13 1.27
CA VAL A 55 -0.60 6.24 1.36
C VAL A 55 0.79 5.74 1.00
N SER A 56 1.45 6.43 0.08
CA SER A 56 2.76 6.02 -0.42
C SER A 56 3.54 7.18 -1.03
N PRO A 57 4.89 7.18 -0.96
CA PRO A 57 5.72 8.10 -1.73
C PRO A 57 5.95 7.58 -3.16
N ASP A 58 5.56 6.34 -3.47
CA ASP A 58 5.81 5.66 -4.74
C ASP A 58 4.63 5.77 -5.70
N GLN A 59 4.84 6.47 -6.82
CA GLN A 59 3.79 6.67 -7.81
C GLN A 59 3.29 5.37 -8.45
N ARG A 60 4.12 4.32 -8.56
CA ARG A 60 3.69 3.03 -9.10
C ARG A 60 2.72 2.36 -8.14
N VAL A 61 3.00 2.41 -6.84
CA VAL A 61 2.08 1.93 -5.80
C VAL A 61 0.76 2.68 -5.85
N LEU A 62 0.79 4.01 -5.90
CA LEU A 62 -0.41 4.85 -5.95
C LEU A 62 -1.27 4.56 -7.18
N ARG A 63 -0.67 4.50 -8.38
CA ARG A 63 -1.38 4.15 -9.61
C ARG A 63 -2.03 2.77 -9.52
N GLN A 64 -1.33 1.81 -8.94
CA GLN A 64 -1.83 0.45 -8.83
C GLN A 64 -2.96 0.35 -7.80
N ALA A 65 -2.85 1.05 -6.66
CA ALA A 65 -3.91 1.14 -5.67
C ALA A 65 -5.20 1.74 -6.27
N GLN A 66 -5.09 2.81 -7.06
CA GLN A 66 -6.22 3.38 -7.81
C GLN A 66 -6.86 2.37 -8.77
N ALA A 67 -6.04 1.66 -9.55
CA ALA A 67 -6.51 0.63 -10.47
C ALA A 67 -7.24 -0.52 -9.74
N TRP A 68 -6.90 -0.79 -8.49
CA TRP A 68 -7.55 -1.79 -7.63
C TRP A 68 -8.74 -1.26 -6.82
N GLY A 69 -9.11 0.01 -7.01
CA GLY A 69 -10.30 0.63 -6.40
C GLY A 69 -10.06 1.21 -5.00
N ALA A 70 -8.80 1.45 -4.61
CA ALA A 70 -8.47 2.21 -3.41
C ALA A 70 -8.14 3.66 -3.76
N GLN A 71 -8.37 4.58 -2.83
CA GLN A 71 -7.87 5.95 -2.99
C GLN A 71 -6.35 5.98 -2.85
N ALA A 72 -5.69 6.81 -3.65
CA ALA A 72 -4.26 7.04 -3.54
C ALA A 72 -3.99 8.40 -2.88
N VAL A 73 -3.17 8.38 -1.84
CA VAL A 73 -2.74 9.54 -1.09
C VAL A 73 -1.22 9.61 -1.19
N VAL A 74 -0.69 10.75 -1.64
CA VAL A 74 0.76 10.96 -1.67
C VAL A 74 1.25 11.12 -0.23
N GLU A 75 2.31 10.41 0.15
CA GLU A 75 2.95 10.62 1.46
C GLU A 75 3.62 11.99 1.49
N GLU A 76 3.06 12.94 2.24
CA GLU A 76 3.60 14.31 2.36
C GLU A 76 4.72 14.41 3.41
N ILE A 77 4.68 13.56 4.44
CA ILE A 77 5.65 13.53 5.53
C ILE A 77 6.23 12.11 5.65
N PRO A 78 7.55 11.92 5.51
CA PRO A 78 8.16 10.60 5.56
C PRO A 78 8.04 9.98 6.96
N GLY A 79 7.27 8.90 7.11
CA GLY A 79 7.16 8.21 8.40
C GLY A 79 5.88 7.39 8.56
N HIS A 80 6.01 6.16 9.06
CA HIS A 80 4.88 5.21 9.17
C HIS A 80 3.70 5.74 10.00
N ASN A 81 3.97 6.57 11.01
CA ASN A 81 2.93 7.15 11.86
C ASN A 81 2.45 8.53 11.37
N GLU A 82 3.30 9.28 10.67
CA GLU A 82 2.98 10.62 10.19
C GLU A 82 2.10 10.57 8.94
N ALA A 83 2.27 9.54 8.12
CA ALA A 83 1.40 9.20 7.00
C ALA A 83 -0.07 8.92 7.41
N LEU A 84 -0.35 8.75 8.71
CA LEU A 84 -1.72 8.54 9.24
C LEU A 84 -2.46 9.84 9.55
N ASN A 85 -1.81 11.01 9.45
CA ASN A 85 -2.40 12.32 9.75
C ASN A 85 -2.95 13.06 8.51
N ALA A 86 -3.00 12.39 7.35
CA ALA A 86 -3.50 12.95 6.09
C ALA A 86 -5.03 13.04 6.02
#